data_AF-A0AAW9K8F5-F1
#
_entry.id   AF-A0AAW9K8F5-F1
#
_cell.length_a   1.000
_cell.length_b   1.000
_cell.length_c   1.000
_cell.angle_alpha   90.00
_cell.angle_beta   90.00
_cell.angle_gamma   90.00
#
_symmetry.space_group_name_H-M   'P 1'
#
loop_
_entity.id
_entity.type
_entity.pdbx_description
1 polymer ?
#
loop_
_entity_poly.entity_id
_entity_poly.type
_entity_poly.pdbx_seq_one_letter_code
_entity_poly.pdbx_strand_id
1 'polypeptide(L)'
;MNTYLMFFLALIPIIILIIGLGVLKIPAHKICPIALIITILLSIFIWKMPTIDSLTAALEGIALGIWPIMIVIIAAVFTYNLVVHTKAMEVIKSMLISVSDDKRILVLILAWGFGGFLEAVAGFGTAVAIPVGIMAALGFNPFFASVICLVANTTPTAFGAIGLPVITLANVSGIPIESLSYYVVLQLFLFVVLIPFALVALTEKSLKGIKGVFGITLASGLSFGIVQVLVAKFLGPELPAVLGSIVSLLVTIFIAKKFYKHNEETKREEKFELKSVLVAFSPFILILVIIIGISPLFPGLYNKLSEVRTSVNIYTGVGAKPYTFVWLTTPEILILIASFIGGFIQKASFKEMVEILLKTIKQMSKSTITILAIIALAKVMGYSGMVASIATVLVMITGSFYAFIAPFIGALGTFVTGSDTSANVLFGSLQAEAANSLGISPAWLGAANTCGATAGKMISPQSIAVATAATGLAGKEGKILNSTLKVCIVYVILLGLISYLGSLIFV
;
A
#
# COMPACT_ATOMS: atom_id res chain seq x y z
N MET A 1 2.15 34.52 -17.63
CA MET A 1 2.82 33.50 -18.46
C MET A 1 1.75 32.64 -19.11
N ASN A 2 1.94 32.12 -20.33
CA ASN A 2 0.95 31.27 -21.00
C ASN A 2 0.64 30.02 -20.13
N THR A 3 -0.64 29.71 -19.91
CA THR A 3 -1.10 28.57 -19.10
C THR A 3 -0.49 27.24 -19.55
N TYR A 4 -0.34 27.03 -20.86
CA TYR A 4 0.31 25.83 -21.41
C TYR A 4 1.81 25.79 -21.12
N LEU A 5 2.48 26.95 -21.13
CA LEU A 5 3.89 27.02 -20.75
C LEU A 5 4.08 26.68 -19.27
N MET A 6 3.22 27.21 -18.39
CA MET A 6 3.22 26.86 -16.96
C MET A 6 3.00 25.36 -16.74
N PHE A 7 2.08 24.76 -17.51
CA PHE A 7 1.84 23.32 -17.49
C PHE A 7 3.08 22.50 -17.83
N PHE A 8 3.75 22.78 -18.95
CA PHE A 8 4.95 22.01 -19.34
C PHE A 8 6.11 22.20 -18.34
N LEU A 9 6.29 23.40 -17.81
CA LEU A 9 7.30 23.66 -16.79
C LEU A 9 6.99 22.94 -15.47
N ALA A 10 5.71 22.88 -15.07
CA ALA A 10 5.27 22.18 -13.86
C ALA A 10 5.44 20.66 -13.96
N LEU A 11 5.42 20.10 -15.18
CA LEU A 11 5.67 18.68 -15.40
C LEU A 11 7.14 18.28 -15.30
N ILE A 12 8.09 19.22 -15.38
CA ILE A 12 9.54 18.91 -15.40
C ILE A 12 9.95 18.00 -14.24
N PRO A 13 9.63 18.28 -12.95
CA PRO A 13 10.04 17.41 -11.85
C PRO A 13 9.48 15.99 -11.97
N ILE A 14 8.23 15.85 -12.41
CA ILE A 14 7.57 14.55 -12.60
C ILE A 14 8.23 13.79 -13.75
N ILE A 15 8.47 14.46 -14.88
CA ILE A 15 9.14 13.86 -16.04
C ILE A 15 10.54 13.37 -15.68
N ILE A 16 11.30 14.14 -14.89
CA ILE A 16 12.63 13.74 -14.40
C ILE A 16 12.54 12.48 -13.54
N LEU A 17 11.55 12.38 -12.66
CA LEU A 17 11.32 11.16 -11.87
C LEU A 17 10.96 9.98 -12.76
N ILE A 18 10.04 10.17 -13.71
CA ILE A 18 9.58 9.11 -14.64
C ILE A 18 10.74 8.60 -15.50
N ILE A 19 11.47 9.49 -16.15
CA ILE A 19 12.60 9.13 -17.01
C ILE A 19 13.74 8.57 -16.18
N GLY A 20 14.08 9.21 -15.06
CA GLY A 20 15.18 8.80 -14.20
C GLY A 20 14.98 7.42 -13.58
N LEU A 21 13.79 7.14 -13.04
CA LEU A 21 13.47 5.85 -12.42
C LEU A 21 13.14 4.76 -13.45
N GLY A 22 12.31 5.09 -14.45
CA GLY A 22 11.78 4.10 -15.40
C GLY A 22 12.73 3.79 -16.55
N VAL A 23 13.29 4.81 -17.19
CA VAL A 23 14.09 4.66 -18.43
C VAL A 23 15.57 4.51 -18.10
N LEU A 24 16.13 5.46 -17.34
CA LEU A 24 17.54 5.50 -16.99
C LEU A 24 17.90 4.55 -15.84
N LYS A 25 16.89 4.03 -15.11
CA LYS A 25 17.05 3.10 -13.98
C LYS A 25 18.00 3.64 -12.90
N ILE A 26 18.01 4.96 -12.70
CA ILE A 26 18.79 5.62 -11.66
C ILE A 26 18.15 5.26 -10.31
N PRO A 27 18.95 4.89 -9.29
CA PRO A 27 18.41 4.57 -7.98
C PRO A 27 17.57 5.71 -7.37
N ALA A 28 16.42 5.38 -6.80
CA ALA A 28 15.45 6.37 -6.32
C ALA A 28 16.00 7.38 -5.31
N HIS A 29 16.84 6.91 -4.39
CA HIS A 29 17.53 7.74 -3.39
C HIS A 29 18.49 8.78 -3.98
N LYS A 30 18.81 8.71 -5.28
CA LYS A 30 19.63 9.70 -5.98
C LYS A 30 18.78 10.65 -6.83
N ILE A 31 17.84 10.13 -7.61
CA ILE A 31 17.04 10.96 -8.52
C ILE A 31 16.00 11.81 -7.80
N CYS A 32 15.43 11.33 -6.69
CA CYS A 32 14.39 12.09 -5.97
C CYS A 32 14.93 13.39 -5.34
N PRO A 33 16.11 13.39 -4.69
CA PRO A 33 16.75 14.64 -4.25
C PRO A 33 17.06 15.61 -5.40
N ILE A 34 17.49 15.10 -6.56
CA ILE A 34 17.74 15.93 -7.74
C ILE A 34 16.44 16.58 -8.22
N ALA A 35 15.36 15.80 -8.32
CA ALA A 35 14.06 16.32 -8.68
C ALA A 35 13.58 17.39 -7.68
N LEU A 36 13.78 17.18 -6.36
CA LEU A 36 13.45 18.16 -5.32
C LEU A 36 14.21 19.48 -5.53
N ILE A 37 15.52 19.42 -5.78
CA ILE A 37 16.32 20.63 -6.04
C ILE A 37 15.78 21.39 -7.24
N ILE A 38 15.47 20.67 -8.33
CA ILE A 38 14.91 21.27 -9.54
C ILE A 38 13.54 21.89 -9.26
N THR A 39 12.69 21.23 -8.48
CA THR A 39 11.40 21.78 -8.04
C THR A 39 11.56 23.07 -7.25
N ILE A 40 12.51 23.14 -6.31
CA ILE A 40 12.79 24.35 -5.52
C ILE A 40 13.30 25.48 -6.43
N LEU A 41 14.14 25.18 -7.41
CA LEU A 41 14.59 26.20 -8.36
C LEU A 41 13.42 26.72 -9.21
N LEU A 42 12.56 25.82 -9.72
CA LEU A 42 11.39 26.21 -10.50
C LEU A 42 10.38 27.02 -9.67
N SER A 43 10.14 26.66 -8.40
CA SER A 43 9.20 27.39 -7.54
C SER A 43 9.66 28.84 -7.32
N ILE A 44 10.96 29.04 -7.10
CA ILE A 44 11.56 30.36 -6.86
C ILE A 44 11.59 31.20 -8.15
N PHE A 45 12.13 30.65 -9.25
CA PHE A 45 12.39 31.46 -10.45
C PHE A 45 11.19 31.61 -11.38
N ILE A 46 10.32 30.61 -11.46
CA ILE A 46 9.18 30.60 -12.40
C ILE A 46 7.89 31.00 -11.69
N TRP A 47 7.59 30.36 -10.55
CA TRP A 47 6.39 30.67 -9.75
C TRP A 47 6.59 31.84 -8.78
N LYS A 48 7.79 32.40 -8.70
CA LYS A 48 8.13 33.55 -7.85
C LYS A 48 7.78 33.34 -6.37
N MET A 49 7.80 32.09 -5.92
CA MET A 49 7.62 31.74 -4.51
C MET A 49 8.80 32.29 -3.71
N PRO A 50 8.58 33.02 -2.59
CA PRO A 50 9.68 33.48 -1.75
C PRO A 50 10.59 32.31 -1.34
N THR A 51 11.92 32.54 -1.37
CA THR A 51 12.90 31.48 -1.10
C THR A 51 12.67 30.80 0.26
N ILE A 52 12.34 31.58 1.28
CA ILE A 52 12.06 31.06 2.63
C ILE A 52 10.86 30.13 2.58
N ASP A 53 9.77 30.54 1.93
CA ASP A 53 8.56 29.71 1.79
C ASP A 53 8.85 28.42 1.03
N SER A 54 9.66 28.47 -0.04
CA SER A 54 10.01 27.25 -0.77
C SER A 54 10.85 26.28 0.07
N LEU A 55 11.75 26.79 0.91
CA LEU A 55 12.58 25.95 1.79
C LEU A 55 11.78 25.40 2.96
N THR A 56 10.91 26.21 3.56
CA THR A 56 10.05 25.79 4.68
C THR A 56 8.96 24.82 4.23
N ALA A 57 8.48 24.93 2.98
CA ALA A 57 7.63 23.92 2.34
C ALA A 57 8.34 22.56 2.24
N ALA A 58 9.61 22.56 1.80
CA ALA A 58 10.41 21.35 1.75
C ALA A 58 10.64 20.77 3.16
N LEU A 59 10.92 21.62 4.16
CA LEU A 59 11.08 21.20 5.56
C LEU A 59 9.80 20.60 6.14
N GLU A 60 8.63 21.17 5.84
CA GLU A 60 7.34 20.59 6.25
C GLU A 60 7.15 19.20 5.64
N GLY A 61 7.49 19.03 4.36
CA GLY A 61 7.45 17.72 3.71
C GLY A 61 8.44 16.72 4.31
N ILE A 62 9.63 17.14 4.71
CA ILE A 62 10.60 16.30 5.42
C ILE A 62 10.05 15.90 6.80
N ALA A 63 9.45 16.84 7.54
CA ALA A 63 8.86 16.57 8.85
C ALA A 63 7.73 15.54 8.76
N LEU A 64 6.81 15.71 7.80
CA LEU A 64 5.77 14.73 7.45
C LEU A 64 6.34 13.36 7.07
N GLY A 65 7.42 13.36 6.30
CA GLY A 65 8.08 12.15 5.88
C GLY A 65 8.72 11.40 7.04
N ILE A 66 9.36 12.10 7.99
CA ILE A 66 9.91 11.46 9.19
C ILE A 66 8.78 10.98 10.10
N TRP A 67 7.86 11.88 10.45
CA TRP A 67 6.76 11.63 11.37
C TRP A 67 5.44 12.01 10.71
N PRO A 68 4.47 11.10 10.54
CA PRO A 68 4.47 9.71 11.04
C PRO A 68 5.08 8.70 10.05
N ILE A 69 5.27 9.08 8.78
CA ILE A 69 5.37 8.15 7.65
C ILE A 69 6.50 7.13 7.81
N MET A 70 7.75 7.58 7.99
CA MET A 70 8.89 6.66 8.04
C MET A 70 8.92 5.81 9.30
N ILE A 71 8.43 6.31 10.43
CA ILE A 71 8.46 5.56 11.69
C ILE A 71 7.43 4.44 11.66
N VAL A 72 6.23 4.66 11.09
CA VAL A 72 5.23 3.59 10.86
C VAL A 72 5.87 2.47 10.05
N ILE A 73 6.56 2.82 8.97
CA ILE A 73 7.18 1.84 8.09
C ILE A 73 8.28 1.06 8.85
N ILE A 74 9.17 1.76 9.55
CA ILE A 74 10.26 1.11 10.30
C ILE A 74 9.68 0.18 11.36
N ALA A 75 8.62 0.60 12.06
CA ALA A 75 7.94 -0.21 13.08
C ALA A 75 7.35 -1.49 12.47
N ALA A 76 6.64 -1.37 11.35
CA ALA A 76 6.05 -2.49 10.61
C ALA A 76 7.10 -3.49 10.11
N VAL A 77 8.16 -3.00 9.46
CA VAL A 77 9.27 -3.85 8.97
C VAL A 77 10.04 -4.46 10.14
N PHE A 78 10.16 -3.75 11.27
CA PHE A 78 10.76 -4.27 12.48
C PHE A 78 9.96 -5.44 13.05
N THR A 79 8.63 -5.33 13.17
CA THR A 79 7.76 -6.44 13.60
C THR A 79 8.00 -7.66 12.73
N TYR A 80 8.02 -7.47 11.42
CA TYR A 80 8.27 -8.54 10.46
C TYR A 80 9.64 -9.18 10.64
N ASN A 81 10.71 -8.37 10.68
CA ASN A 81 12.08 -8.85 10.84
C ASN A 81 12.24 -9.59 12.17
N LEU A 82 11.54 -9.17 13.22
CA LEU A 82 11.52 -9.84 14.51
C LEU A 82 10.86 -11.23 14.43
N VAL A 83 9.69 -11.35 13.80
CA VAL A 83 8.99 -12.64 13.59
C VAL A 83 9.81 -13.60 12.72
N VAL A 84 10.56 -13.07 11.75
CA VAL A 84 11.51 -13.87 10.96
C VAL A 84 12.69 -14.32 11.82
N HIS A 85 13.27 -13.42 12.61
CA HIS A 85 14.40 -13.72 13.49
C HIS A 85 14.08 -14.80 14.52
N THR A 86 12.90 -14.75 15.13
CA THR A 86 12.43 -15.76 16.11
C THR A 86 12.00 -17.08 15.48
N LYS A 87 12.05 -17.19 14.13
CA LYS A 87 11.57 -18.34 13.34
C LYS A 87 10.06 -18.60 13.48
N ALA A 88 9.32 -17.71 14.13
CA ALA A 88 7.86 -17.77 14.22
C ALA A 88 7.21 -17.78 12.83
N MET A 89 7.82 -17.11 11.85
CA MET A 89 7.35 -17.13 10.46
C MET A 89 7.29 -18.55 9.86
N GLU A 90 8.23 -19.44 10.21
CA GLU A 90 8.22 -20.81 9.69
C GLU A 90 7.04 -21.62 10.22
N VAL A 91 6.67 -21.41 11.50
CA VAL A 91 5.46 -22.01 12.08
C VAL A 91 4.20 -21.55 11.33
N ILE A 92 4.11 -20.25 11.02
CA ILE A 92 2.99 -19.69 10.25
C ILE A 92 2.92 -20.34 8.87
N LYS A 93 4.04 -20.43 8.16
CA LYS A 93 4.10 -21.05 6.82
C LYS A 93 3.65 -22.50 6.84
N SER A 94 4.21 -23.33 7.73
CA SER A 94 3.88 -24.75 7.82
C SER A 94 2.39 -24.95 8.12
N MET A 95 1.82 -24.14 9.02
CA MET A 95 0.40 -24.19 9.34
C MET A 95 -0.48 -23.94 8.11
N LEU A 96 -0.16 -22.92 7.31
CA LEU A 96 -0.94 -22.57 6.12
C LEU A 96 -0.85 -23.61 5.01
N ILE A 97 0.34 -24.21 4.83
CA ILE A 97 0.56 -25.29 3.86
C ILE A 97 -0.29 -26.52 4.20
N SER A 98 -0.45 -26.83 5.48
CA SER A 98 -1.18 -28.03 5.94
C SER A 98 -2.70 -28.01 5.68
N VAL A 99 -3.25 -26.88 5.21
CA VAL A 99 -4.70 -26.71 5.14
C VAL A 99 -5.35 -27.48 4.00
N SER A 100 -4.71 -27.57 2.83
CA SER A 100 -5.31 -28.19 1.64
C SER A 100 -4.25 -28.69 0.67
N ASP A 101 -4.53 -29.80 -0.02
CA ASP A 101 -3.75 -30.27 -1.17
C ASP A 101 -4.21 -29.64 -2.50
N ASP A 102 -5.39 -29.01 -2.54
CA ASP A 102 -5.91 -28.39 -3.76
C ASP A 102 -5.14 -27.10 -4.04
N LYS A 103 -4.40 -27.08 -5.16
CA LYS A 103 -3.59 -25.95 -5.61
C LYS A 103 -4.39 -24.65 -5.71
N ARG A 104 -5.67 -24.71 -6.09
CA ARG A 104 -6.55 -23.54 -6.22
C ARG A 104 -6.85 -22.94 -4.84
N ILE A 105 -7.12 -23.79 -3.84
CA ILE A 105 -7.37 -23.36 -2.46
C ILE A 105 -6.07 -22.84 -1.83
N LEU A 106 -4.93 -23.52 -2.06
CA LEU A 106 -3.62 -23.06 -1.59
C LEU A 106 -3.27 -21.67 -2.13
N VAL A 107 -3.61 -21.35 -3.39
CA VAL A 107 -3.44 -20.00 -3.94
C VAL A 107 -4.27 -18.96 -3.19
N LEU A 108 -5.52 -19.27 -2.84
CA LEU A 108 -6.37 -18.37 -2.03
C LEU A 108 -5.82 -18.17 -0.62
N ILE A 109 -5.27 -19.21 -0.01
CA ILE A 109 -4.69 -19.13 1.34
C ILE A 109 -3.37 -18.35 1.32
N LEU A 110 -2.46 -18.70 0.40
CA LEU A 110 -1.08 -18.23 0.41
C LEU A 110 -0.90 -16.88 -0.29
N ALA A 111 -1.40 -16.74 -1.52
CA ALA A 111 -1.20 -15.52 -2.30
C ALA A 111 -2.23 -14.44 -1.93
N TRP A 112 -3.49 -14.81 -1.73
CA TRP A 112 -4.57 -13.86 -1.45
C TRP A 112 -4.68 -13.50 0.04
N GLY A 113 -5.04 -14.47 0.90
CA GLY A 113 -5.22 -14.22 2.33
C GLY A 113 -3.91 -13.86 3.03
N PHE A 114 -2.93 -14.77 3.01
CA PHE A 114 -1.66 -14.56 3.70
C PHE A 114 -0.79 -13.49 3.01
N GLY A 115 -0.73 -13.46 1.68
CA GLY A 115 -0.06 -12.40 0.94
C GLY A 115 -0.66 -11.02 1.24
N GLY A 116 -1.99 -10.89 1.24
CA GLY A 116 -2.67 -9.65 1.63
C GLY A 116 -2.39 -9.24 3.08
N PHE A 117 -2.30 -10.21 3.99
CA PHE A 117 -1.90 -9.95 5.38
C PHE A 117 -0.47 -9.42 5.46
N LEU A 118 0.48 -10.05 4.78
CA LEU A 118 1.87 -9.60 4.73
C LEU A 118 2.01 -8.21 4.10
N GLU A 119 1.23 -7.87 3.08
CA GLU A 119 1.24 -6.53 2.51
C GLU A 119 0.75 -5.51 3.53
N ALA A 120 -0.32 -5.85 4.26
CA ALA A 120 -0.90 -4.99 5.26
C ALA A 120 0.04 -4.72 6.45
N VAL A 121 0.81 -5.71 6.91
CA VAL A 121 1.66 -5.58 8.12
C VAL A 121 3.13 -5.31 7.85
N ALA A 122 3.67 -5.67 6.68
CA ALA A 122 5.11 -5.59 6.40
C ALA A 122 5.42 -4.79 5.14
N GLY A 123 4.62 -4.94 4.07
CA GLY A 123 4.82 -4.24 2.79
C GLY A 123 6.17 -4.53 2.13
N PHE A 124 6.66 -3.60 1.31
CA PHE A 124 8.01 -3.64 0.71
C PHE A 124 8.35 -4.91 -0.09
N GLY A 125 7.34 -5.54 -0.69
CA GLY A 125 7.49 -6.73 -1.51
C GLY A 125 7.55 -8.05 -0.74
N THR A 126 7.50 -8.02 0.60
CA THR A 126 7.42 -9.24 1.44
C THR A 126 6.19 -10.09 1.10
N ALA A 127 5.06 -9.43 0.85
CA ALA A 127 3.79 -10.01 0.40
C ALA A 127 3.89 -10.77 -0.93
N VAL A 128 4.90 -10.47 -1.75
CA VAL A 128 5.18 -11.19 -2.98
C VAL A 128 6.25 -12.24 -2.73
N ALA A 129 7.40 -11.85 -2.17
CA ALA A 129 8.55 -12.74 -2.01
C ALA A 129 8.23 -14.02 -1.23
N ILE A 130 7.51 -13.89 -0.11
CA ILE A 130 7.26 -15.01 0.79
C ILE A 130 6.26 -16.00 0.18
N PRO A 131 5.03 -15.59 -0.22
CA PRO A 131 4.10 -16.52 -0.86
C PRO A 131 4.68 -17.17 -2.11
N VAL A 132 5.44 -16.42 -2.91
CA VAL A 132 6.15 -16.94 -4.08
C VAL A 132 7.13 -18.06 -3.71
N GLY A 133 7.98 -17.83 -2.71
CA GLY A 133 8.95 -18.83 -2.24
C GLY A 133 8.27 -20.09 -1.67
N ILE A 134 7.18 -19.91 -0.91
CA ILE A 134 6.39 -21.02 -0.38
C ILE A 134 5.77 -21.83 -1.52
N MET A 135 5.08 -21.16 -2.45
CA MET A 135 4.45 -21.84 -3.59
C MET A 135 5.47 -22.57 -4.46
N ALA A 136 6.63 -21.97 -4.72
CA ALA A 136 7.72 -22.64 -5.43
C ALA A 136 8.19 -23.91 -4.70
N ALA A 137 8.35 -23.86 -3.37
CA ALA A 137 8.70 -25.02 -2.55
C ALA A 137 7.61 -26.12 -2.55
N LEU A 138 6.34 -25.76 -2.75
CA LEU A 138 5.22 -26.70 -2.95
C LEU A 138 5.14 -27.29 -4.36
N GLY A 139 6.12 -26.99 -5.24
CA GLY A 139 6.16 -27.52 -6.60
C GLY A 139 5.29 -26.75 -7.61
N PHE A 140 4.85 -25.53 -7.28
CA PHE A 140 4.29 -24.65 -8.31
C PHE A 140 5.40 -24.20 -9.26
N ASN A 141 5.04 -23.98 -10.52
CA ASN A 141 5.96 -23.37 -11.47
C ASN A 141 6.37 -21.97 -10.94
N PRO A 142 7.68 -21.66 -10.80
CA PRO A 142 8.11 -20.41 -10.17
C PRO A 142 7.62 -19.16 -10.91
N PHE A 143 7.58 -19.20 -12.25
CA PHE A 143 7.08 -18.08 -13.05
C PHE A 143 5.60 -17.83 -12.78
N PHE A 144 4.82 -18.91 -12.71
CA PHE A 144 3.41 -18.84 -12.36
C PHE A 144 3.18 -18.30 -10.93
N ALA A 145 3.96 -18.78 -9.95
CA ALA A 145 3.87 -18.30 -8.58
C ALA A 145 4.15 -16.78 -8.49
N SER A 146 5.17 -16.29 -9.21
CA SER A 146 5.46 -14.85 -9.31
C SER A 146 4.29 -14.06 -9.87
N VAL A 147 3.70 -14.48 -10.99
CA VAL A 147 2.57 -13.78 -11.61
C VAL A 147 1.35 -13.75 -10.69
N ILE A 148 1.00 -14.88 -10.08
CA ILE A 148 -0.15 -14.96 -9.17
C ILE A 148 0.02 -14.06 -7.94
N CYS A 149 1.20 -14.07 -7.31
CA CYS A 149 1.41 -13.25 -6.12
C CYS A 149 1.46 -11.75 -6.45
N LEU A 150 1.96 -11.38 -7.63
CA LEU A 150 1.91 -9.98 -8.09
C LEU A 150 0.48 -9.51 -8.36
N VAL A 151 -0.38 -10.36 -8.94
CA VAL A 151 -1.79 -10.04 -9.19
C VAL A 151 -2.59 -10.02 -7.88
N ALA A 152 -2.32 -10.95 -6.96
CA ALA A 152 -2.95 -10.99 -5.65
C ALA A 152 -2.58 -9.77 -4.80
N ASN A 153 -1.33 -9.31 -4.88
CA ASN A 153 -0.83 -8.15 -4.16
C ASN A 153 -1.22 -6.81 -4.80
N THR A 154 -2.47 -6.68 -5.22
CA THR A 154 -3.02 -5.44 -5.79
C THR A 154 -3.94 -4.79 -4.78
N THR A 155 -5.17 -5.26 -4.62
CA THR A 155 -6.16 -4.64 -3.73
C THR A 155 -5.71 -4.42 -2.28
N PRO A 156 -4.89 -5.27 -1.64
CA PRO A 156 -4.44 -5.02 -0.26
C PRO A 156 -3.49 -3.83 -0.14
N THR A 157 -2.79 -3.45 -1.21
CA THR A 157 -1.70 -2.45 -1.16
C THR A 157 -2.21 -1.06 -0.84
N ALA A 158 -3.46 -0.73 -1.16
CA ALA A 158 -4.07 0.55 -0.80
C ALA A 158 -3.98 0.84 0.71
N PHE A 159 -4.01 -0.21 1.54
CA PHE A 159 -3.87 -0.11 2.99
C PHE A 159 -2.63 -0.86 3.51
N GLY A 160 -1.65 -1.09 2.63
CA GLY A 160 -0.39 -1.79 2.91
C GLY A 160 0.53 -1.05 3.89
N ALA A 161 1.32 -1.82 4.66
CA ALA A 161 2.14 -1.38 5.80
C ALA A 161 1.41 -0.33 6.67
N ILE A 162 0.18 -0.72 6.98
CA ILE A 162 -0.82 -0.15 7.89
C ILE A 162 -1.30 1.23 7.46
N GLY A 163 -2.07 1.25 6.37
CA GLY A 163 -2.86 2.40 5.93
C GLY A 163 -2.11 3.55 5.27
N LEU A 164 -0.79 3.44 5.18
CA LEU A 164 0.08 4.55 4.82
C LEU A 164 -0.23 5.20 3.46
N PRO A 165 -0.58 4.47 2.38
CA PRO A 165 -0.88 5.10 1.10
C PRO A 165 -2.07 6.06 1.19
N VAL A 166 -3.14 5.67 1.89
CA VAL A 166 -4.35 6.49 2.09
C VAL A 166 -4.06 7.64 3.05
N ILE A 167 -3.39 7.38 4.18
CA ILE A 167 -2.99 8.42 5.16
C ILE A 167 -2.15 9.49 4.47
N THR A 168 -1.16 9.06 3.68
CA THR A 168 -0.24 9.97 3.01
C THR A 168 -0.96 10.78 1.95
N LEU A 169 -1.84 10.16 1.15
CA LEU A 169 -2.64 10.90 0.18
C LEU A 169 -3.46 11.98 0.87
N ALA A 170 -4.19 11.64 1.95
CA ALA A 170 -4.98 12.60 2.71
C ALA A 170 -4.13 13.79 3.19
N ASN A 171 -2.95 13.52 3.76
CA ASN A 171 -2.06 14.56 4.30
C ASN A 171 -1.47 15.49 3.24
N VAL A 172 -1.09 14.98 2.06
CA VAL A 172 -0.50 15.83 1.00
C VAL A 172 -1.55 16.60 0.20
N SER A 173 -2.78 16.08 0.15
CA SER A 173 -3.88 16.66 -0.63
C SER A 173 -4.86 17.49 0.20
N GLY A 174 -4.82 17.38 1.54
CA GLY A 174 -5.79 18.01 2.43
C GLY A 174 -7.18 17.39 2.40
N ILE A 175 -7.32 16.19 1.82
CA ILE A 175 -8.60 15.47 1.73
C ILE A 175 -8.96 14.85 3.10
N PRO A 176 -10.23 14.91 3.54
CA PRO A 176 -10.69 14.20 4.73
C PRO A 176 -10.42 12.69 4.66
N ILE A 177 -9.66 12.18 5.64
CA ILE A 177 -9.16 10.80 5.64
C ILE A 177 -10.28 9.75 5.69
N GLU A 178 -11.37 10.04 6.41
CA GLU A 178 -12.52 9.13 6.54
C GLU A 178 -13.24 8.91 5.21
N SER A 179 -13.57 10.00 4.51
CA SER A 179 -14.23 9.93 3.20
C SER A 179 -13.33 9.28 2.16
N LEU A 180 -12.04 9.62 2.17
CA LEU A 180 -11.07 9.01 1.27
C LEU A 180 -10.95 7.50 1.50
N SER A 181 -10.78 7.07 2.75
CA SER A 181 -10.68 5.66 3.14
C SER A 181 -11.90 4.88 2.67
N TYR A 182 -13.09 5.43 2.88
CA TYR A 182 -14.35 4.81 2.44
C TYR A 182 -14.48 4.74 0.92
N TYR A 183 -14.10 5.77 0.18
CA TYR A 183 -14.20 5.75 -1.29
C TYR A 183 -13.17 4.81 -1.93
N VAL A 184 -11.98 4.66 -1.34
CA VAL A 184 -10.99 3.67 -1.79
C VAL A 184 -11.58 2.25 -1.71
N VAL A 185 -12.16 1.86 -0.59
CA VAL A 185 -12.74 0.51 -0.45
C VAL A 185 -13.95 0.29 -1.34
N LEU A 186 -14.77 1.32 -1.59
CA LEU A 186 -15.90 1.20 -2.52
C LEU A 186 -15.44 0.94 -3.95
N GLN A 187 -14.42 1.67 -4.41
CA GLN A 187 -13.87 1.48 -5.75
C GLN A 187 -13.13 0.14 -5.88
N LEU A 188 -12.45 -0.32 -4.82
CA LEU A 188 -11.75 -1.60 -4.81
C LEU A 188 -12.68 -2.81 -4.63
N PHE A 189 -13.88 -2.65 -4.09
CA PHE A 189 -14.74 -3.78 -3.69
C PHE A 189 -14.96 -4.79 -4.81
N LEU A 190 -15.23 -4.31 -6.03
CA LEU A 190 -15.38 -5.17 -7.20
C LEU A 190 -14.12 -6.03 -7.43
N PHE A 191 -12.94 -5.41 -7.39
CA PHE A 191 -11.67 -6.10 -7.59
C PHE A 191 -11.36 -7.07 -6.46
N VAL A 192 -11.70 -6.73 -5.22
CA VAL A 192 -11.50 -7.61 -4.06
C VAL A 192 -12.31 -8.91 -4.21
N VAL A 193 -13.47 -8.85 -4.86
CA VAL A 193 -14.26 -10.04 -5.19
C VAL A 193 -13.73 -10.75 -6.44
N LEU A 194 -13.34 -10.03 -7.49
CA LEU A 194 -12.95 -10.61 -8.78
C LEU A 194 -11.52 -11.20 -8.80
N ILE A 195 -10.57 -10.62 -8.08
CA ILE A 195 -9.17 -11.06 -8.09
C ILE A 195 -9.05 -12.52 -7.63
N PRO A 196 -9.66 -12.98 -6.53
CA PRO A 196 -9.68 -14.41 -6.16
C PRO A 196 -10.12 -15.34 -7.30
N PHE A 197 -11.14 -14.98 -8.06
CA PHE A 197 -11.57 -15.75 -9.23
C PHE A 197 -10.52 -15.75 -10.34
N ALA A 198 -9.88 -14.62 -10.59
CA ALA A 198 -8.78 -14.54 -11.54
C ALA A 198 -7.61 -15.44 -11.11
N LEU A 199 -7.25 -15.47 -9.83
CA LEU A 199 -6.18 -16.34 -9.31
C LEU A 199 -6.50 -17.83 -9.51
N VAL A 200 -7.73 -18.25 -9.21
CA VAL A 200 -8.18 -19.64 -9.43
C VAL A 200 -8.21 -19.99 -10.92
N ALA A 201 -8.73 -19.10 -11.77
CA ALA A 201 -8.76 -19.32 -13.22
C ALA A 201 -7.35 -19.39 -13.82
N LEU A 202 -6.41 -18.57 -13.35
CA LEU A 202 -5.01 -18.61 -13.76
C LEU A 202 -4.34 -19.93 -13.36
N THR A 203 -4.70 -20.48 -12.20
CA THR A 203 -4.15 -21.75 -11.68
C THR A 203 -4.44 -22.93 -12.61
N GLU A 204 -5.67 -23.02 -13.11
CA GLU A 204 -6.09 -24.07 -14.04
C GLU A 204 -5.94 -23.67 -15.52
N LYS A 205 -5.42 -22.46 -15.79
CA LYS A 205 -5.37 -21.84 -17.13
C LYS A 205 -6.72 -21.86 -17.86
N SER A 206 -7.82 -21.87 -17.12
CA SER A 206 -9.18 -22.04 -17.65
C SER A 206 -10.23 -21.56 -16.65
N LEU A 207 -11.27 -20.90 -17.15
CA LEU A 207 -12.45 -20.52 -16.35
C LEU A 207 -13.21 -21.74 -15.82
N LYS A 208 -13.06 -22.92 -16.46
CA LYS A 208 -13.64 -24.17 -15.95
C LYS A 208 -13.05 -24.59 -14.60
N GLY A 209 -11.83 -24.13 -14.28
CA GLY A 209 -11.15 -24.39 -13.01
C GLY A 209 -11.86 -23.82 -11.78
N ILE A 210 -12.77 -22.85 -11.98
CA ILE A 210 -13.61 -22.29 -10.90
C ILE A 210 -14.69 -23.31 -10.48
N LYS A 211 -15.08 -24.24 -11.37
CA LYS A 211 -16.06 -25.27 -11.03
C LYS A 211 -15.54 -26.12 -9.87
N GLY A 212 -16.41 -26.35 -8.90
CA GLY A 212 -16.08 -27.06 -7.67
C GLY A 212 -15.48 -26.19 -6.57
N VAL A 213 -14.91 -25.01 -6.86
CA VAL A 213 -14.33 -24.09 -5.85
C VAL A 213 -14.95 -22.68 -5.87
N PHE A 214 -16.04 -22.49 -6.62
CA PHE A 214 -16.74 -21.21 -6.72
C PHE A 214 -17.12 -20.64 -5.35
N GLY A 215 -17.74 -21.46 -4.49
CA GLY A 215 -18.24 -21.02 -3.18
C GLY A 215 -17.12 -20.55 -2.23
N ILE A 216 -16.01 -21.29 -2.15
CA ILE A 216 -14.86 -20.91 -1.32
C ILE A 216 -14.15 -19.67 -1.88
N THR A 217 -14.05 -19.56 -3.20
CA THR A 217 -13.46 -18.38 -3.87
C THR A 217 -14.28 -17.12 -3.61
N LEU A 218 -15.61 -17.21 -3.76
CA LEU A 218 -16.52 -16.11 -3.48
C LEU A 218 -16.48 -15.71 -2.00
N ALA A 219 -16.50 -16.69 -1.10
CA ALA A 219 -16.42 -16.44 0.33
C ALA A 219 -15.11 -15.75 0.71
N SER A 220 -13.98 -16.16 0.10
CA SER A 220 -12.67 -15.55 0.31
C SER A 220 -12.64 -14.08 -0.12
N GLY A 221 -13.22 -13.74 -1.28
CA GLY A 221 -13.30 -12.36 -1.76
C GLY A 221 -14.28 -11.50 -0.96
N LEU A 222 -15.50 -11.99 -0.71
CA LEU A 222 -16.52 -11.25 0.02
C LEU A 222 -16.14 -10.99 1.48
N SER A 223 -15.58 -11.98 2.16
CA SER A 223 -15.13 -11.80 3.55
C SER A 223 -14.01 -10.77 3.66
N PHE A 224 -13.08 -10.72 2.70
CA PHE A 224 -12.11 -9.63 2.61
C PHE A 224 -12.84 -8.29 2.39
N GLY A 225 -13.60 -8.18 1.31
CA GLY A 225 -14.20 -6.91 0.87
C GLY A 225 -15.16 -6.30 1.88
N ILE A 226 -16.05 -7.11 2.48
CA ILE A 226 -17.03 -6.63 3.47
C ILE A 226 -16.31 -6.10 4.71
N VAL A 227 -15.35 -6.85 5.25
CA VAL A 227 -14.58 -6.42 6.42
C VAL A 227 -13.77 -5.17 6.08
N GLN A 228 -13.13 -5.13 4.91
CA GLN A 228 -12.36 -3.99 4.45
C GLN A 228 -13.25 -2.72 4.38
N VAL A 229 -14.47 -2.83 3.84
CA VAL A 229 -15.43 -1.71 3.77
C VAL A 229 -15.87 -1.24 5.15
N LEU A 230 -16.23 -2.16 6.05
CA LEU A 230 -16.68 -1.82 7.40
C LEU A 230 -15.56 -1.14 8.19
N VAL A 231 -14.36 -1.71 8.15
CA VAL A 231 -13.21 -1.18 8.89
C VAL A 231 -12.80 0.18 8.34
N ALA A 232 -12.72 0.35 7.01
CA ALA A 232 -12.36 1.64 6.41
C ALA A 232 -13.35 2.76 6.74
N LYS A 233 -14.64 2.42 6.87
CA LYS A 233 -15.70 3.36 7.21
C LYS A 233 -15.71 3.76 8.69
N PHE A 234 -15.47 2.80 9.60
CA PHE A 234 -15.66 3.02 11.04
C PHE A 234 -14.37 3.19 11.84
N LEU A 235 -13.24 2.64 11.37
CA LEU A 235 -11.97 2.64 12.09
C LEU A 235 -10.87 3.42 11.37
N GLY A 236 -11.05 3.73 10.09
CA GLY A 236 -10.04 4.43 9.29
C GLY A 236 -9.16 3.49 8.45
N PRO A 237 -8.08 4.02 7.86
CA PRO A 237 -7.27 3.33 6.86
C PRO A 237 -6.24 2.34 7.42
N GLU A 238 -6.01 2.26 8.73
CA GLU A 238 -4.92 1.48 9.31
C GLU A 238 -5.18 -0.03 9.21
N LEU A 239 -6.40 -0.44 9.53
CA LEU A 239 -6.79 -1.85 9.69
C LEU A 239 -7.55 -2.52 8.52
N PRO A 240 -8.05 -1.85 7.46
CA PRO A 240 -8.89 -2.50 6.45
C PRO A 240 -8.25 -3.72 5.78
N ALA A 241 -7.00 -3.63 5.32
CA ALA A 241 -6.32 -4.75 4.70
C ALA A 241 -5.89 -5.82 5.71
N VAL A 242 -5.48 -5.44 6.93
CA VAL A 242 -5.07 -6.41 7.96
C VAL A 242 -6.25 -7.27 8.38
N LEU A 243 -7.36 -6.65 8.77
CA LEU A 243 -8.56 -7.38 9.20
C LEU A 243 -9.24 -8.09 8.04
N GLY A 244 -9.33 -7.45 6.86
CA GLY A 244 -9.90 -8.07 5.66
C GLY A 244 -9.17 -9.35 5.28
N SER A 245 -7.84 -9.32 5.23
CA SER A 245 -7.02 -10.48 4.89
C SER A 245 -7.09 -11.59 5.94
N ILE A 246 -7.06 -11.26 7.25
CA ILE A 246 -7.18 -12.26 8.32
C ILE A 246 -8.54 -12.94 8.30
N VAL A 247 -9.63 -12.17 8.20
CA VAL A 247 -10.98 -12.77 8.14
C VAL A 247 -11.14 -13.61 6.88
N SER A 248 -10.62 -13.15 5.74
CA SER A 248 -10.59 -13.92 4.50
C SER A 248 -9.81 -15.23 4.64
N LEU A 249 -8.64 -15.18 5.28
CA LEU A 249 -7.81 -16.34 5.57
C LEU A 249 -8.56 -17.34 6.47
N LEU A 250 -9.14 -16.88 7.58
CA LEU A 250 -9.90 -17.72 8.51
C LEU A 250 -11.13 -18.36 7.86
N VAL A 251 -11.90 -17.60 7.10
CA VAL A 251 -13.07 -18.09 6.35
C VAL A 251 -12.64 -19.13 5.31
N THR A 252 -11.58 -18.85 4.56
CA THR A 252 -11.06 -19.77 3.54
C THR A 252 -10.58 -21.08 4.18
N ILE A 253 -9.81 -21.00 5.26
CA ILE A 253 -9.33 -22.19 6.00
C ILE A 253 -10.49 -22.99 6.58
N PHE A 254 -11.49 -22.33 7.16
CA PHE A 254 -12.66 -22.99 7.73
C PHE A 254 -13.48 -23.74 6.66
N ILE A 255 -13.77 -23.09 5.54
CA ILE A 255 -14.51 -23.70 4.44
C ILE A 255 -13.69 -24.85 3.82
N ALA A 256 -12.39 -24.68 3.63
CA ALA A 256 -11.49 -25.72 3.13
C ALA A 256 -11.55 -26.97 4.03
N LYS A 257 -11.34 -26.81 5.33
CA LYS A 257 -11.36 -27.94 6.28
C LYS A 257 -12.72 -28.62 6.38
N LYS A 258 -13.82 -27.87 6.25
CA LYS A 258 -15.18 -28.40 6.39
C LYS A 258 -15.66 -29.13 5.12
N PHE A 259 -15.35 -28.59 3.94
CA PHE A 259 -15.96 -29.04 2.69
C PHE A 259 -14.96 -29.65 1.68
N TYR A 260 -13.66 -29.45 1.85
CA TYR A 260 -12.60 -29.89 0.94
C TYR A 260 -11.55 -30.71 1.69
N LYS A 261 -11.97 -31.88 2.20
CA LYS A 261 -11.11 -32.77 2.97
C LYS A 261 -9.91 -33.26 2.15
N HIS A 262 -8.78 -33.43 2.84
CA HIS A 262 -7.57 -34.07 2.31
C HIS A 262 -7.85 -35.50 1.81
N ASN A 263 -7.13 -35.93 0.79
CA ASN A 263 -7.02 -37.36 0.49
C ASN A 263 -6.27 -38.05 1.64
N GLU A 264 -6.76 -39.21 2.09
CA GLU A 264 -6.20 -39.90 3.27
C GLU A 264 -4.73 -40.36 3.07
N GLU A 265 -4.26 -40.44 1.82
CA GLU A 265 -2.90 -40.85 1.45
C GLU A 265 -1.84 -39.75 1.62
N THR A 266 -2.22 -38.47 1.66
CA THR A 266 -1.30 -37.32 1.79
C THR A 266 -1.26 -36.71 3.20
N LYS A 267 -1.65 -37.47 4.23
CA LYS A 267 -1.58 -37.03 5.64
C LYS A 267 -0.14 -36.64 6.03
N ARG A 268 0.19 -35.35 5.92
CA ARG A 268 1.20 -34.71 6.78
C ARG A 268 0.53 -34.51 8.13
N GLU A 269 0.72 -35.46 9.05
CA GLU A 269 0.29 -35.33 10.44
C GLU A 269 1.14 -34.29 11.21
N GLU A 270 1.16 -33.04 10.76
CA GLU A 270 1.64 -31.95 11.59
C GLU A 270 0.49 -31.47 12.47
N LYS A 271 0.34 -32.07 13.65
CA LYS A 271 -0.52 -31.52 14.70
C LYS A 271 0.12 -30.25 15.24
N PHE A 272 -0.34 -29.10 14.75
CA PHE A 272 0.05 -27.80 15.32
C PHE A 272 -0.61 -27.61 16.68
N GLU A 273 0.21 -27.39 17.71
CA GLU A 273 -0.29 -26.95 19.01
C GLU A 273 -0.82 -25.51 18.87
N LEU A 274 -2.09 -25.27 19.24
CA LEU A 274 -2.72 -23.95 19.15
C LEU A 274 -1.88 -22.86 19.83
N LYS A 275 -1.23 -23.19 20.95
CA LYS A 275 -0.33 -22.30 21.68
C LYS A 275 0.85 -21.85 20.82
N SER A 276 1.47 -22.75 20.06
CA SER A 276 2.59 -22.43 19.17
C SER A 276 2.17 -21.42 18.08
N VAL A 277 1.00 -21.63 17.48
CA VAL A 277 0.44 -20.73 16.47
C VAL A 277 0.13 -19.35 17.07
N LEU A 278 -0.50 -19.29 18.24
CA LEU A 278 -0.79 -18.03 18.93
C LEU A 278 0.47 -17.26 19.30
N VAL A 279 1.53 -17.94 19.77
CA VAL A 279 2.83 -17.33 20.02
C VAL A 279 3.44 -16.79 18.72
N ALA A 280 3.35 -17.54 17.62
CA ALA A 280 3.90 -17.12 16.33
C ALA A 280 3.20 -15.86 15.77
N PHE A 281 1.89 -15.75 15.93
CA PHE A 281 1.11 -14.57 15.52
C PHE A 281 1.10 -13.44 16.57
N SER A 282 1.67 -13.64 17.76
CA SER A 282 1.50 -12.71 18.89
C SER A 282 1.84 -11.24 18.59
N PRO A 283 2.93 -10.87 17.86
CA PRO A 283 3.20 -9.47 17.56
C PRO A 283 2.08 -8.82 16.73
N PHE A 284 1.54 -9.56 15.76
CA PHE A 284 0.45 -9.08 14.90
C PHE A 284 -0.89 -9.01 15.61
N ILE A 285 -1.19 -9.98 16.48
CA ILE A 285 -2.39 -9.95 17.33
C ILE A 285 -2.32 -8.74 18.27
N LEU A 286 -1.16 -8.46 18.86
CA LEU A 286 -0.95 -7.30 19.72
C LEU A 286 -1.10 -5.97 18.97
N ILE A 287 -0.58 -5.88 17.74
CA ILE A 287 -0.80 -4.69 16.88
C ILE A 287 -2.30 -4.42 16.73
N LEU A 288 -3.07 -5.45 16.38
CA LEU A 288 -4.52 -5.33 16.22
C LEU A 288 -5.21 -4.89 17.52
N VAL A 289 -4.94 -5.57 18.62
CA VAL A 289 -5.58 -5.30 19.91
C VAL A 289 -5.25 -3.90 20.42
N ILE A 290 -3.99 -3.46 20.31
CA ILE A 290 -3.55 -2.16 20.80
C ILE A 290 -4.10 -1.03 19.93
N ILE A 291 -4.04 -1.15 18.58
CA ILE A 291 -4.59 -0.12 17.68
C ILE A 291 -6.10 0.01 17.89
N ILE A 292 -6.84 -1.10 17.98
CA ILE A 292 -8.28 -1.07 18.24
C ILE A 292 -8.57 -0.46 19.62
N GLY A 293 -7.82 -0.85 20.65
CA GLY A 293 -8.01 -0.34 22.02
C GLY A 293 -7.73 1.15 22.18
N ILE A 294 -6.87 1.72 21.32
CA ILE A 294 -6.53 3.15 21.29
C ILE A 294 -7.17 3.84 20.06
N SER A 295 -8.26 3.27 19.52
CA SER A 295 -9.00 3.88 18.41
C SER A 295 -10.16 4.76 18.90
N PRO A 296 -10.77 5.56 18.02
CA PRO A 296 -11.99 6.32 18.34
C PRO A 296 -13.17 5.48 18.86
N LEU A 297 -13.15 4.15 18.71
CA LEU A 297 -14.14 3.25 19.34
C LEU A 297 -14.14 3.32 20.86
N PHE A 298 -13.02 3.67 21.47
CA PHE A 298 -12.85 3.79 22.92
C PHE A 298 -12.50 5.24 23.28
N PRO A 299 -13.44 6.19 23.11
CA PRO A 299 -13.15 7.63 23.14
C PRO A 299 -12.55 8.10 24.46
N GLY A 300 -12.89 7.45 25.58
CA GLY A 300 -12.37 7.81 26.90
C GLY A 300 -10.84 7.68 27.01
N LEU A 301 -10.26 6.63 26.43
CA LEU A 301 -8.81 6.43 26.41
C LEU A 301 -8.17 7.23 25.26
N TYR A 302 -8.79 7.18 24.07
CA TYR A 302 -8.28 7.85 22.88
C TYR A 302 -8.15 9.36 23.05
N ASN A 303 -9.17 10.03 23.59
CA ASN A 303 -9.16 11.49 23.74
C ASN A 303 -8.07 11.94 24.72
N LYS A 304 -7.93 11.25 25.87
CA LYS A 304 -6.88 11.56 26.87
C LYS A 304 -5.48 11.40 26.31
N LEU A 305 -5.22 10.35 25.54
CA LEU A 305 -3.91 10.12 24.94
C LEU A 305 -3.63 11.09 23.78
N SER A 306 -4.68 11.52 23.05
CA SER A 306 -4.56 12.45 21.92
C SER A 306 -4.30 13.91 22.34
N GLU A 307 -4.46 14.24 23.63
CA GLU A 307 -4.07 15.54 24.20
C GLU A 307 -2.54 15.73 24.22
N VAL A 308 -1.78 14.63 24.23
CA VAL A 308 -0.31 14.68 24.18
C VAL A 308 0.13 14.96 22.74
N ARG A 309 0.12 16.24 22.39
CA ARG A 309 0.46 16.75 21.06
C ARG A 309 1.27 18.03 21.12
N THR A 310 2.12 18.22 20.11
CA THR A 310 2.92 19.45 19.92
C THR A 310 2.59 20.04 18.57
N SER A 311 2.23 21.33 18.51
CA SER A 311 1.96 22.01 17.23
C SER A 311 3.02 23.06 16.95
N VAL A 312 3.59 23.04 15.75
CA VAL A 312 4.63 23.98 15.32
C VAL A 312 4.33 24.48 13.91
N ASN A 313 4.57 25.76 13.65
CA ASN A 313 4.48 26.31 12.30
C ASN A 313 5.79 26.05 11.57
N ILE A 314 5.77 25.11 10.62
CA ILE A 314 6.95 24.79 9.80
C ILE A 314 6.95 25.65 8.54
N TYR A 315 5.85 25.61 7.78
CA TYR A 315 5.69 26.43 6.58
C TYR A 315 5.41 27.90 6.92
N THR A 316 6.04 28.81 6.19
CA THR A 316 5.98 30.27 6.44
C THR A 316 5.10 31.03 5.46
N GLY A 317 4.66 30.39 4.38
CA GLY A 317 3.87 31.06 3.35
C GLY A 317 2.40 31.24 3.71
N VAL A 318 1.67 31.92 2.81
CA VAL A 318 0.25 32.23 2.99
C VAL A 318 -0.57 30.93 3.12
N GLY A 319 -1.45 30.87 4.12
CA GLY A 319 -2.30 29.70 4.39
C GLY A 319 -1.62 28.59 5.20
N ALA A 320 -0.45 28.86 5.81
CA ALA A 320 0.22 27.92 6.71
C ALA A 320 -0.69 27.46 7.85
N LYS A 321 -0.86 26.14 7.96
CA LYS A 321 -1.51 25.50 9.10
C LYS A 321 -0.42 24.95 10.04
N PRO A 322 -0.60 25.02 11.37
CA PRO A 322 0.32 24.39 12.28
C PRO A 322 0.45 22.89 12.00
N TYR A 323 1.69 22.41 11.98
CA TYR A 323 1.98 20.99 11.93
C TYR A 323 1.85 20.40 13.33
N THR A 324 0.89 19.50 13.52
CA THR A 324 0.61 18.88 14.82
C THR A 324 1.19 17.48 14.89
N PHE A 325 2.19 17.31 15.74
CA PHE A 325 2.72 16.01 16.17
C PHE A 325 1.82 15.45 17.26
N VAL A 326 1.20 14.30 17.01
CA VAL A 326 0.53 13.49 18.03
C VAL A 326 1.49 12.38 18.45
N TRP A 327 1.64 12.13 19.75
CA TRP A 327 2.73 11.27 20.24
C TRP A 327 2.29 9.88 20.72
N LEU A 328 1.10 9.74 21.31
CA LEU A 328 0.71 8.50 22.01
C LEU A 328 -0.33 7.66 21.29
N THR A 329 -1.15 8.28 20.43
CA THR A 329 -2.22 7.59 19.70
C THR A 329 -1.84 7.25 18.26
N THR A 330 -0.58 7.51 17.88
CA THR A 330 -0.15 7.28 16.50
C THR A 330 0.24 5.82 16.27
N PRO A 331 -0.15 5.22 15.12
CA PRO A 331 0.08 3.81 14.83
C PRO A 331 1.54 3.38 15.00
N GLU A 332 2.51 4.23 14.67
CA GLU A 332 3.93 3.92 14.76
C GLU A 332 4.39 3.54 16.17
N ILE A 333 3.95 4.26 17.20
CA ILE A 333 4.31 3.95 18.59
C ILE A 333 3.60 2.69 19.05
N LEU A 334 2.34 2.53 18.67
CA LEU A 334 1.53 1.37 19.03
C LEU A 334 2.11 0.07 18.43
N ILE A 335 2.56 0.13 17.18
CA ILE A 335 3.21 -1.00 16.50
C ILE A 335 4.54 -1.35 17.16
N LEU A 336 5.36 -0.35 17.53
CA LEU A 336 6.62 -0.61 18.25
C LEU A 336 6.36 -1.29 19.59
N ILE A 337 5.43 -0.77 20.41
CA ILE A 337 5.06 -1.37 21.70
C ILE A 337 4.59 -2.81 21.50
N ALA A 338 3.67 -3.04 20.56
CA ALA A 338 3.18 -4.37 20.22
C ALA A 338 4.31 -5.34 19.80
N SER A 339 5.28 -4.83 19.04
CA SER A 339 6.42 -5.62 18.55
C SER A 339 7.35 -6.04 19.68
N PHE A 340 7.66 -5.15 20.63
CA PHE A 340 8.48 -5.49 21.79
C PHE A 340 7.79 -6.52 22.69
N ILE A 341 6.50 -6.32 22.99
CA ILE A 341 5.73 -7.27 23.80
C ILE A 341 5.64 -8.63 23.08
N GLY A 342 5.33 -8.63 21.79
CA GLY A 342 5.29 -9.85 20.98
C GLY A 342 6.64 -10.56 20.88
N GLY A 343 7.74 -9.81 20.78
CA GLY A 343 9.09 -10.35 20.82
C GLY A 343 9.40 -11.08 22.13
N PHE A 344 9.02 -10.52 23.28
CA PHE A 344 9.15 -11.21 24.56
C PHE A 344 8.32 -12.49 24.63
N ILE A 345 7.08 -12.49 24.10
CA ILE A 345 6.24 -13.70 24.01
C ILE A 345 6.91 -14.77 23.13
N GLN A 346 7.58 -14.35 22.06
CA GLN A 346 8.39 -15.20 21.19
C GLN A 346 9.79 -15.54 21.76
N LYS A 347 10.07 -15.14 23.01
CA LYS A 347 11.31 -15.39 23.75
C LYS A 347 12.55 -14.70 23.17
N ALA A 348 12.38 -13.62 22.42
CA ALA A 348 13.49 -12.74 22.04
C ALA A 348 13.92 -11.88 23.24
N SER A 349 15.23 -11.73 23.43
CA SER A 349 15.79 -10.82 24.44
C SER A 349 15.67 -9.35 24.00
N PHE A 350 15.67 -8.44 24.98
CA PHE A 350 15.62 -7.00 24.69
C PHE A 350 16.79 -6.54 23.80
N LYS A 351 17.99 -7.09 24.03
CA LYS A 351 19.18 -6.78 23.22
C LYS A 351 18.99 -7.20 21.76
N GLU A 352 18.51 -8.42 21.51
CA GLU A 352 18.22 -8.89 20.14
C GLU A 352 17.18 -8.00 19.46
N MET A 353 16.12 -7.62 20.16
CA MET A 353 15.09 -6.74 19.62
C MET A 353 15.64 -5.37 19.21
N VAL A 354 16.48 -4.74 20.06
CA VAL A 354 17.12 -3.47 19.72
C VAL A 354 18.09 -3.63 18.54
N GLU A 355 18.88 -4.71 18.48
CA GLU A 355 19.76 -4.98 17.35
C GLU A 355 18.99 -5.14 16.04
N ILE A 356 17.84 -5.83 16.05
CA ILE A 356 16.97 -6.00 14.89
C ILE A 356 16.35 -4.67 14.47
N LEU A 357 15.93 -3.83 15.43
CA LEU A 357 15.44 -2.48 15.15
C LEU A 357 16.50 -1.62 14.47
N LEU A 358 17.74 -1.60 14.98
CA LEU A 358 18.85 -0.85 14.38
C LEU A 358 19.22 -1.37 12.98
N LYS A 359 19.24 -2.69 12.79
CA LYS A 359 19.41 -3.31 11.46
C LYS A 359 18.30 -2.89 10.51
N THR A 360 17.05 -2.81 10.99
CA THR A 360 15.89 -2.37 10.20
C THR A 360 16.03 -0.90 9.80
N ILE A 361 16.40 -0.01 10.71
CA ILE A 361 16.66 1.41 10.40
C ILE A 361 17.74 1.53 9.31
N LYS A 362 18.83 0.77 9.44
CA LYS A 362 19.92 0.77 8.43
C LYS A 362 19.45 0.22 7.08
N GLN A 363 18.69 -0.88 7.08
CA GLN A 363 18.08 -1.48 5.89
C GLN A 363 17.22 -0.45 5.14
N MET A 364 16.50 0.39 5.87
CA MET A 364 15.55 1.35 5.31
C MET A 364 16.15 2.70 4.89
N SER A 365 17.41 2.98 5.21
CA SER A 365 18.08 4.27 4.95
C SER A 365 17.89 4.87 3.54
N LYS A 366 18.04 4.06 2.49
CA LYS A 366 17.84 4.51 1.10
C LYS A 366 16.37 4.82 0.79
N SER A 367 15.45 4.05 1.37
CA SER A 367 14.01 4.31 1.27
C SER A 367 13.65 5.61 1.98
N THR A 368 14.26 5.88 3.14
CA THR A 368 14.10 7.13 3.89
C THR A 368 14.44 8.34 3.02
N ILE A 369 15.63 8.38 2.42
CA ILE A 369 16.05 9.50 1.54
C ILE A 369 15.04 9.72 0.42
N THR A 370 14.57 8.64 -0.19
CA THR A 370 13.60 8.68 -1.30
C THR A 370 12.28 9.29 -0.85
N ILE A 371 11.71 8.80 0.26
CA ILE A 371 10.41 9.23 0.77
C ILE A 371 10.47 10.69 1.23
N LEU A 372 11.51 11.09 1.97
CA LEU A 372 11.68 12.48 2.40
C LEU A 372 11.75 13.43 1.20
N ALA A 373 12.51 13.07 0.17
CA ALA A 373 12.65 13.90 -1.03
C ALA A 373 11.34 14.02 -1.82
N ILE A 374 10.60 12.92 -1.99
CA ILE A 374 9.33 12.91 -2.74
C ILE A 374 8.25 13.73 -2.00
N ILE A 375 8.15 13.62 -0.67
CA ILE A 375 7.16 14.39 0.11
C ILE A 375 7.52 15.87 0.16
N ALA A 376 8.81 16.20 0.35
CA ALA A 376 9.28 17.58 0.23
C ALA A 376 8.95 18.16 -1.16
N LEU A 377 9.20 17.39 -2.22
CA LEU A 377 8.91 17.82 -3.59
C LEU A 377 7.42 18.08 -3.77
N ALA A 378 6.55 17.17 -3.30
CA ALA A 378 5.10 17.34 -3.39
C ALA A 378 4.61 18.59 -2.65
N LYS A 379 5.14 18.87 -1.45
CA LYS A 379 4.81 20.09 -0.70
C LYS A 379 5.25 21.36 -1.43
N VAL A 380 6.46 21.39 -1.99
CA VAL A 380 6.91 22.54 -2.80
C VAL A 380 6.04 22.72 -4.05
N MET A 381 5.73 21.65 -4.77
CA MET A 381 4.84 21.72 -5.95
C MET A 381 3.43 22.19 -5.60
N GLY A 382 2.89 21.73 -4.47
CA GLY A 382 1.57 22.12 -3.98
C GLY A 382 1.51 23.60 -3.64
N TYR A 383 2.40 24.06 -2.74
CA TYR A 383 2.39 25.46 -2.28
C TYR A 383 2.78 26.46 -3.37
N SER A 384 3.64 26.09 -4.32
CA SER A 384 4.01 26.99 -5.42
C SER A 384 2.93 27.16 -6.48
N GLY A 385 1.92 26.28 -6.55
CA GLY A 385 0.89 26.31 -7.61
C GLY A 385 1.27 25.57 -8.89
N MET A 386 2.36 24.77 -8.88
CA MET A 386 2.70 23.88 -9.99
C MET A 386 1.60 22.84 -10.20
N VAL A 387 1.09 22.23 -9.12
CA VAL A 387 0.02 21.22 -9.19
C VAL A 387 -1.24 21.79 -9.84
N ALA A 388 -1.64 23.01 -9.48
CA ALA A 388 -2.79 23.70 -10.07
C ALA A 388 -2.61 24.00 -11.56
N SER A 389 -1.38 24.35 -11.97
CA SER A 389 -1.06 24.55 -13.39
C SER A 389 -1.22 23.25 -14.19
N ILE A 390 -0.85 22.10 -13.61
CA ILE A 390 -1.04 20.78 -14.22
C ILE A 390 -2.53 20.44 -14.32
N ALA A 391 -3.24 20.52 -13.19
CA ALA A 391 -4.66 20.17 -13.08
C ALA A 391 -5.53 20.96 -14.07
N THR A 392 -5.34 22.29 -14.11
CA THR A 392 -6.13 23.19 -14.96
C THR A 392 -6.10 22.78 -16.43
N VAL A 393 -4.91 22.49 -16.97
CA VAL A 393 -4.77 22.12 -18.39
C VAL A 393 -5.29 20.71 -18.65
N LEU A 394 -5.04 19.74 -17.75
CA LEU A 394 -5.59 18.39 -17.92
C LEU A 394 -7.12 18.42 -17.93
N VAL A 395 -7.73 19.15 -16.99
CA VAL A 395 -9.19 19.31 -16.92
C VAL A 395 -9.73 20.08 -18.13
N MET A 396 -9.04 21.12 -18.60
CA MET A 396 -9.46 21.86 -19.80
C MET A 396 -9.50 20.97 -21.05
N ILE A 397 -8.55 20.03 -21.18
CA ILE A 397 -8.47 19.13 -22.34
C ILE A 397 -9.47 17.97 -22.22
N THR A 398 -9.64 17.42 -21.02
CA THR A 398 -10.39 16.16 -20.81
C THR A 398 -11.82 16.36 -20.30
N GLY A 399 -12.13 17.52 -19.72
CA GLY A 399 -13.41 17.79 -19.07
C GLY A 399 -13.74 16.74 -18.01
N SER A 400 -15.02 16.40 -17.87
CA SER A 400 -15.49 15.37 -16.93
C SER A 400 -14.88 13.98 -17.18
N PHE A 401 -14.36 13.72 -18.39
CA PHE A 401 -13.68 12.46 -18.71
C PHE A 401 -12.35 12.28 -17.96
N TYR A 402 -11.81 13.34 -17.33
CA TYR A 402 -10.64 13.24 -16.46
C TYR A 402 -10.79 12.14 -15.39
N ALA A 403 -11.98 11.97 -14.81
CA ALA A 403 -12.25 10.96 -13.79
C ALA A 403 -11.95 9.53 -14.30
N PHE A 404 -12.16 9.25 -15.59
CA PHE A 404 -11.79 7.97 -16.19
C PHE A 404 -10.27 7.76 -16.24
N ILE A 405 -9.51 8.85 -16.40
CA ILE A 405 -8.04 8.83 -16.55
C ILE A 405 -7.32 8.85 -15.19
N ALA A 406 -7.96 9.35 -14.13
CA ALA A 406 -7.36 9.46 -12.80
C ALA A 406 -6.71 8.14 -12.28
N PRO A 407 -7.34 6.96 -12.42
CA PRO A 407 -6.69 5.69 -12.07
C PRO A 407 -5.43 5.37 -12.86
N PHE A 408 -5.38 5.74 -14.15
CA PHE A 408 -4.18 5.52 -14.97
C PHE A 408 -2.99 6.34 -14.46
N ILE A 409 -3.23 7.58 -14.00
CA ILE A 409 -2.20 8.43 -13.39
C ILE A 409 -1.63 7.76 -12.13
N GLY A 410 -2.49 7.24 -11.26
CA GLY A 410 -2.08 6.47 -10.09
C GLY A 410 -1.24 5.24 -10.47
N ALA A 411 -1.71 4.46 -11.45
CA ALA A 411 -1.01 3.26 -11.93
C ALA A 411 0.37 3.58 -12.51
N LEU A 412 0.47 4.65 -13.30
CA LEU A 412 1.74 5.14 -13.84
C LEU A 412 2.70 5.54 -12.73
N GLY A 413 2.19 6.23 -11.71
CA GLY A 413 2.97 6.60 -10.52
C GLY A 413 3.58 5.40 -9.83
N THR A 414 2.79 4.36 -9.56
CA THR A 414 3.32 3.14 -8.92
C THR A 414 4.22 2.33 -9.84
N PHE A 415 3.91 2.26 -11.15
CA PHE A 415 4.77 1.57 -12.11
C PHE A 415 6.20 2.12 -12.08
N VAL A 416 6.34 3.45 -12.03
CA VAL A 416 7.63 4.15 -12.01
C VAL A 416 8.30 4.05 -10.63
N THR A 417 7.56 4.31 -9.57
CA THR A 417 8.13 4.45 -8.21
C THR A 417 8.26 3.12 -7.47
N GLY A 418 7.50 2.10 -7.86
CA GLY A 418 7.36 0.85 -7.12
C GLY A 418 6.55 0.93 -5.84
N SER A 419 5.90 2.07 -5.55
CA SER A 419 5.23 2.33 -4.26
C SER A 419 3.94 3.14 -4.41
N ASP A 420 2.83 2.57 -3.94
CA ASP A 420 1.53 3.25 -3.90
C ASP A 420 1.59 4.53 -3.07
N THR A 421 2.29 4.51 -1.93
CA THR A 421 2.51 5.70 -1.10
C THR A 421 3.22 6.79 -1.91
N SER A 422 4.27 6.44 -2.66
CA SER A 422 5.00 7.43 -3.47
C SER A 422 4.16 7.97 -4.62
N ALA A 423 3.36 7.12 -5.27
CA ALA A 423 2.41 7.55 -6.31
C ALA A 423 1.35 8.51 -5.75
N ASN A 424 0.82 8.20 -4.58
CA ASN A 424 -0.14 9.04 -3.86
C ASN A 424 0.45 10.37 -3.41
N VAL A 425 1.73 10.41 -3.02
CA VAL A 425 2.43 11.67 -2.73
C VAL A 425 2.55 12.53 -3.99
N LEU A 426 2.93 11.92 -5.12
CA LEU A 426 3.17 12.65 -6.37
C LEU A 426 1.89 13.20 -7.00
N PHE A 427 0.79 12.45 -6.93
CA PHE A 427 -0.42 12.74 -7.71
C PHE A 427 -1.67 12.98 -6.86
N GLY A 428 -1.62 12.80 -5.53
CA GLY A 428 -2.77 13.02 -4.64
C GLY A 428 -3.28 14.45 -4.70
N SER A 429 -2.38 15.44 -4.59
CA SER A 429 -2.74 16.86 -4.70
C SER A 429 -3.23 17.23 -6.11
N LEU A 430 -2.69 16.58 -7.16
CA LEU A 430 -3.18 16.75 -8.53
C LEU A 430 -4.64 16.31 -8.65
N GLN A 431 -5.02 15.18 -8.05
CA GLN A 431 -6.40 14.73 -8.07
C GLN A 431 -7.34 15.65 -7.30
N ALA A 432 -6.91 16.15 -6.13
CA ALA A 432 -7.71 17.10 -5.37
C ALA A 432 -7.97 18.38 -6.17
N GLU A 433 -6.96 18.89 -6.85
CA GLU A 433 -7.06 20.11 -7.63
C GLU A 433 -7.88 19.92 -8.92
N ALA A 434 -7.74 18.76 -9.58
CA ALA A 434 -8.59 18.40 -10.71
C ALA A 434 -10.06 18.23 -10.28
N ALA A 435 -10.31 17.63 -9.12
CA ALA A 435 -11.65 17.49 -8.56
C ALA A 435 -12.28 18.86 -8.28
N ASN A 436 -11.54 19.77 -7.66
CA ASN A 436 -11.98 21.15 -7.42
C ASN A 436 -12.31 21.88 -8.72
N SER A 437 -11.47 21.71 -9.75
CA SER A 437 -11.70 22.32 -11.08
C SER A 437 -12.94 21.76 -11.79
N LEU A 438 -13.29 20.49 -11.53
CA LEU A 438 -14.46 19.82 -12.07
C LEU A 438 -15.73 20.00 -11.22
N GLY A 439 -15.59 20.51 -9.99
CA GLY A 439 -16.68 20.59 -9.03
C GLY A 439 -17.17 19.22 -8.57
N ILE A 440 -16.28 18.24 -8.39
CA ILE A 440 -16.60 16.91 -7.86
C ILE A 440 -15.81 16.61 -6.58
N SER A 441 -16.16 15.54 -5.87
CA SER A 441 -15.52 15.20 -4.60
C SER A 441 -14.01 14.94 -4.73
N PRO A 442 -13.14 15.72 -4.05
CA PRO A 442 -11.70 15.47 -4.01
C PRO A 442 -11.36 14.08 -3.47
N ALA A 443 -12.13 13.59 -2.49
CA ALA A 443 -11.96 12.26 -1.94
C ALA A 443 -12.22 11.16 -2.99
N TRP A 444 -13.14 11.36 -3.92
CA TRP A 444 -13.48 10.37 -4.94
C TRP A 444 -12.37 10.21 -5.98
N LEU A 445 -11.80 11.31 -6.48
CA LEU A 445 -10.64 11.26 -7.38
C LEU A 445 -9.36 10.86 -6.66
N GLY A 446 -9.17 11.29 -5.41
CA GLY A 446 -8.07 10.82 -4.57
C GLY A 446 -8.11 9.31 -4.37
N ALA A 447 -9.31 8.76 -4.16
CA ALA A 447 -9.53 7.32 -4.10
C ALA A 447 -9.19 6.63 -5.43
N ALA A 448 -9.61 7.20 -6.55
CA ALA A 448 -9.30 6.69 -7.89
C ALA A 448 -7.79 6.59 -8.14
N ASN A 449 -7.01 7.58 -7.68
CA ASN A 449 -5.55 7.53 -7.75
C ASN A 449 -4.96 6.42 -6.89
N THR A 450 -5.43 6.25 -5.65
CA THR A 450 -4.96 5.16 -4.79
C THR A 450 -5.30 3.80 -5.38
N CYS A 451 -6.53 3.62 -5.86
CA CYS A 451 -6.95 2.37 -6.49
C CYS A 451 -6.14 2.08 -7.76
N GLY A 452 -5.86 3.12 -8.56
CA GLY A 452 -5.00 3.02 -9.73
C GLY A 452 -3.56 2.65 -9.37
N ALA A 453 -3.03 3.26 -8.31
CA ALA A 453 -1.73 2.95 -7.75
C ALA A 453 -1.61 1.45 -7.40
N THR A 454 -2.66 0.85 -6.83
CA THR A 454 -2.68 -0.60 -6.57
C THR A 454 -2.54 -1.45 -7.83
N ALA A 455 -3.15 -1.01 -8.94
CA ALA A 455 -3.03 -1.71 -10.22
C ALA A 455 -1.60 -1.61 -10.76
N GLY A 456 -0.97 -0.44 -10.65
CA GLY A 456 0.41 -0.22 -11.07
C GLY A 456 1.43 -1.08 -10.31
N LYS A 457 1.11 -1.53 -9.09
CA LYS A 457 2.02 -2.34 -8.26
C LYS A 457 2.44 -3.64 -8.93
N MET A 458 1.49 -4.33 -9.59
CA MET A 458 1.73 -5.64 -10.21
C MET A 458 2.68 -5.59 -11.42
N ILE A 459 2.85 -4.41 -12.02
CA ILE A 459 3.74 -4.18 -13.16
C ILE A 459 5.02 -3.41 -12.78
N SER A 460 5.16 -3.00 -11.52
CA SER A 460 6.31 -2.22 -11.11
C SER A 460 7.61 -3.04 -11.19
N PRO A 461 8.72 -2.48 -11.74
CA PRO A 461 10.00 -3.18 -11.80
C PRO A 461 10.48 -3.65 -10.43
N GLN A 462 10.20 -2.88 -9.37
CA GLN A 462 10.57 -3.24 -8.01
C GLN A 462 9.86 -4.52 -7.53
N SER A 463 8.53 -4.60 -7.65
CA SER A 463 7.79 -5.79 -7.24
C SER A 463 8.16 -7.02 -8.08
N ILE A 464 8.38 -6.83 -9.38
CA ILE A 464 8.81 -7.90 -10.28
C ILE A 464 10.22 -8.39 -9.88
N ALA A 465 11.16 -7.50 -9.60
CA ALA A 465 12.50 -7.86 -9.17
C ALA A 465 12.50 -8.64 -7.84
N VAL A 466 11.62 -8.28 -6.90
CA VAL A 466 11.43 -9.04 -5.66
C VAL A 466 10.90 -10.44 -5.95
N ALA A 467 9.96 -10.58 -6.88
CA ALA A 467 9.43 -11.88 -7.30
C ALA A 467 10.48 -12.74 -8.01
N THR A 468 11.30 -12.17 -8.90
CA THR A 468 12.37 -12.90 -9.61
C THR A 468 13.49 -13.30 -8.67
N ALA A 469 13.86 -12.45 -7.72
CA ALA A 469 14.84 -12.78 -6.68
C ALA A 469 14.38 -13.97 -5.81
N ALA A 470 13.09 -14.01 -5.43
CA ALA A 470 12.53 -15.10 -4.62
C ALA A 470 12.41 -16.44 -5.38
N THR A 471 12.39 -16.42 -6.71
CA THR A 471 12.21 -17.61 -7.56
C THR A 471 13.45 -18.06 -8.32
N GLY A 472 14.55 -17.31 -8.23
CA GLY A 472 15.73 -17.56 -9.07
C GLY A 472 15.49 -17.28 -10.57
N LEU A 473 14.51 -16.43 -10.90
CA LEU A 473 14.16 -16.08 -12.28
C LEU A 473 14.79 -14.76 -12.76
N ALA A 474 15.97 -14.42 -12.22
CA ALA A 474 16.70 -13.22 -12.63
C ALA A 474 16.91 -13.20 -14.16
N GLY A 475 16.61 -12.06 -14.80
CA GLY A 475 16.66 -11.90 -16.25
C GLY A 475 15.37 -12.32 -16.98
N LYS A 476 14.33 -12.77 -16.28
CA LYS A 476 13.00 -13.07 -16.85
C LYS A 476 11.93 -12.02 -16.50
N GLU A 477 12.32 -10.88 -15.94
CA GLU A 477 11.44 -9.80 -15.49
C GLU A 477 10.48 -9.35 -16.60
N GLY A 478 10.97 -9.21 -17.83
CA GLY A 478 10.16 -8.79 -18.98
C GLY A 478 9.02 -9.77 -19.32
N LYS A 479 9.20 -11.07 -19.08
CA LYS A 479 8.13 -12.07 -19.30
C LYS A 479 7.05 -11.95 -18.22
N ILE A 480 7.44 -11.68 -16.98
CA ILE A 480 6.50 -11.47 -15.86
C ILE A 480 5.72 -10.17 -16.13
N LEU A 481 6.42 -9.09 -16.47
CA LEU A 481 5.82 -7.81 -16.84
C LEU A 481 4.77 -7.97 -17.95
N ASN A 482 5.10 -8.63 -19.06
CA ASN A 482 4.15 -8.84 -20.16
C ASN A 482 2.91 -9.63 -19.75
N SER A 483 3.02 -10.49 -18.73
CA SER A 483 1.91 -11.29 -18.23
C SER A 483 1.02 -10.47 -17.29
N THR A 484 1.63 -9.71 -16.37
CA THR A 484 0.89 -8.86 -15.42
C THR A 484 0.33 -7.59 -16.07
N LEU A 485 0.96 -7.07 -17.13
CA LEU A 485 0.50 -5.89 -17.86
C LEU A 485 -0.90 -6.04 -18.44
N LYS A 486 -1.24 -7.23 -18.94
CA LYS A 486 -2.60 -7.50 -19.46
C LYS A 486 -3.65 -7.36 -18.37
N VAL A 487 -3.35 -7.87 -17.18
CA VAL A 487 -4.23 -7.76 -16.01
C VAL A 487 -4.33 -6.31 -15.57
N CYS A 488 -3.20 -5.59 -15.52
CA CYS A 488 -3.16 -4.18 -15.17
C CYS A 488 -4.01 -3.30 -16.10
N ILE A 489 -3.94 -3.51 -17.41
CA ILE A 489 -4.73 -2.73 -18.39
C ILE A 489 -6.23 -2.93 -18.14
N VAL A 490 -6.67 -4.18 -17.98
CA VAL A 490 -8.09 -4.48 -17.69
C VAL A 490 -8.51 -3.86 -16.36
N TYR A 491 -7.66 -3.97 -15.33
CA TYR A 491 -7.90 -3.37 -14.02
C TYR A 491 -8.12 -1.86 -14.14
N VAL A 492 -7.17 -1.14 -14.76
CA VAL A 492 -7.22 0.32 -14.88
C VAL A 492 -8.42 0.79 -15.69
N ILE A 493 -8.80 0.09 -16.77
CA ILE A 493 -9.99 0.45 -17.57
C ILE A 493 -11.26 0.29 -16.75
N LEU A 494 -11.45 -0.85 -16.06
CA LEU A 494 -12.62 -1.08 -15.22
C LEU A 494 -12.69 -0.07 -14.08
N LEU A 495 -11.55 0.27 -13.48
CA LEU A 495 -11.48 1.26 -12.42
C LEU A 495 -11.75 2.67 -12.94
N GLY A 496 -11.30 3.00 -14.15
CA GLY A 496 -11.65 4.23 -14.86
C GLY A 496 -13.16 4.37 -15.07
N LEU A 497 -13.84 3.27 -15.47
CA LEU A 497 -15.30 3.26 -15.58
C LEU A 497 -15.97 3.50 -14.23
N ILE A 498 -15.53 2.81 -13.16
CA ILE A 498 -16.04 3.00 -11.80
C ILE A 498 -15.86 4.45 -11.37
N SER A 499 -14.66 5.01 -11.55
CA SER A 499 -14.34 6.38 -11.15
C SER A 499 -15.17 7.40 -11.92
N TYR A 500 -15.30 7.24 -13.24
CA TYR A 500 -16.11 8.14 -14.08
C TYR A 500 -17.59 8.08 -13.71
N LEU A 501 -18.18 6.89 -13.61
CA LEU A 501 -19.60 6.74 -13.27
C LEU A 501 -19.89 7.24 -11.85
N GLY A 502 -19.01 6.96 -10.89
CA GLY A 502 -19.16 7.48 -9.53
C GLY A 502 -18.98 9.00 -9.44
N SER A 503 -18.18 9.61 -10.32
CA SER A 503 -18.04 11.08 -10.34
C SER A 503 -19.33 11.82 -10.73
N LEU A 504 -20.28 11.12 -11.37
CA LEU A 504 -21.61 11.65 -11.68
C LEU A 504 -22.55 11.65 -10.46
N ILE A 505 -22.20 10.90 -9.41
CA ILE A 505 -23.01 10.69 -8.20
C ILE A 505 -22.39 11.44 -7.01
N PHE A 506 -21.07 11.39 -6.87
CA PHE A 506 -20.31 11.98 -5.77
C PHE A 506 -19.73 13.34 -6.17
N VAL A 507 -20.59 14.36 -6.10
CA VAL A 507 -20.28 15.79 -6.34
C VAL A 507 -19.73 16.42 -5.07
#